data_AF-A0AAT9W2C7-F1
#
_entry.id   AF-A0AAT9W2C7-F1
#
_cell.length_a   1.000
_cell.length_b   1.000
_cell.length_c   1.000
_cell.angle_alpha   90.00
_cell.angle_beta   90.00
_cell.angle_gamma   90.00
#
_symmetry.space_group_name_H-M   'P 1'
#
loop_
_entity.id
_entity.type
_entity.pdbx_description
1 polymer ?
#
loop_
_entity_poly.entity_id
_entity_poly.type
_entity_poly.pdbx_seq_one_letter_code
_entity_poly.pdbx_strand_id
1 'polypeptide(L)'
;MNSVKVLFKQQGDFFILQGTDGLYICMIWPAGHLDEEKCFKLKDDDLIKYSDYHDMVSLAKQIRANYALYKAQEVPVMQEATAQDYIDKALSMARKRHQAISENPAAAALEPMYDSIVEQLSYLRNIVDGSESDKTRLRKLTFGLYAVREFETSDEIFFQRLTDAFYIASQLSSGLKVKLPHEVNDKYMQREQRLCKLYPDDFYI
;
A
#
# COMPACT_ATOMS: atom_id res chain seq x y z
N MET A 1 -17.37 -2.75 5.93
CA MET A 1 -17.41 -2.29 4.52
C MET A 1 -16.99 -0.84 4.55
N ASN A 2 -15.68 -0.57 4.60
CA ASN A 2 -15.19 0.78 4.32
C ASN A 2 -15.01 0.85 2.80
N SER A 3 -16.14 0.92 2.11
CA SER A 3 -16.22 0.96 0.66
C SER A 3 -15.84 2.36 0.20
N VAL A 4 -14.72 2.48 -0.49
CA VAL A 4 -14.45 3.67 -1.31
C VAL A 4 -15.53 3.72 -2.39
N LYS A 5 -16.35 4.77 -2.38
CA LYS A 5 -17.42 4.93 -3.35
C LYS A 5 -16.90 5.79 -4.50
N VAL A 6 -16.84 5.23 -5.71
CA VAL A 6 -16.63 6.03 -6.92
C VAL A 6 -17.86 6.91 -7.11
N LEU A 7 -17.68 8.22 -6.97
CA LEU A 7 -18.75 9.20 -7.19
C LEU A 7 -18.83 9.60 -8.67
N PHE A 8 -17.68 9.68 -9.33
CA PHE A 8 -17.59 10.09 -10.72
C PHE A 8 -16.36 9.45 -11.39
N LYS A 9 -16.50 9.14 -12.67
CA LYS A 9 -15.42 8.61 -13.51
C LYS A 9 -15.45 9.33 -14.85
N GLN A 10 -14.38 10.05 -15.15
CA GLN A 10 -14.11 10.53 -16.51
C GLN A 10 -13.23 9.50 -17.21
N GLN A 11 -13.71 8.97 -18.33
CA GLN A 11 -13.03 7.89 -19.05
C GLN A 11 -11.60 8.29 -19.43
N GLY A 12 -10.63 7.55 -18.90
CA GLY A 12 -9.20 7.70 -19.22
C GLY A 12 -8.52 8.94 -18.63
N ASP A 13 -9.12 9.64 -17.66
CA ASP A 13 -8.53 10.88 -17.14
C ASP A 13 -8.46 10.92 -15.61
N PHE A 14 -9.60 10.87 -14.91
CA PHE A 14 -9.63 10.87 -13.46
C PHE A 14 -10.92 10.30 -12.85
N PHE A 15 -10.85 10.01 -11.55
CA PHE A 15 -11.90 9.48 -10.70
C PHE A 15 -12.11 10.40 -9.50
N ILE A 16 -13.36 10.57 -9.08
CA ILE A 16 -13.69 11.19 -7.79
C ILE A 16 -14.14 10.08 -6.86
N LEU A 17 -13.46 9.95 -5.73
CA LEU A 17 -13.67 8.90 -4.76
C LEU A 17 -14.13 9.50 -3.42
N GLN A 18 -15.09 8.84 -2.78
CA GLN A 18 -15.48 9.13 -1.40
C GLN A 18 -14.91 8.05 -0.48
N GLY A 19 -13.95 8.43 0.35
CA GLY A 19 -13.45 7.64 1.47
C GLY A 19 -14.18 7.96 2.77
N THR A 20 -13.83 7.24 3.84
CA THR A 20 -14.39 7.48 5.18
C THR A 20 -13.93 8.81 5.79
N ASP A 21 -12.82 9.36 5.30
CA ASP A 21 -12.13 10.52 5.86
C ASP A 21 -12.05 11.71 4.89
N GLY A 22 -12.76 11.66 3.76
CA GLY A 22 -12.85 12.78 2.81
C GLY A 22 -13.15 12.39 1.37
N LEU A 23 -13.08 13.39 0.50
CA LEU A 23 -13.16 13.23 -0.95
C LEU A 23 -11.77 13.28 -1.57
N TYR A 24 -11.60 12.52 -2.65
CA TYR A 24 -10.33 12.36 -3.33
C TYR A 24 -10.52 12.52 -4.83
N ILE A 25 -9.52 13.06 -5.50
CA ILE A 25 -9.41 13.04 -6.95
C ILE A 25 -8.20 12.21 -7.35
N CYS A 26 -8.42 11.15 -8.10
CA CYS A 26 -7.39 10.22 -8.57
C CYS A 26 -7.25 10.36 -10.07
N MET A 27 -6.07 10.72 -10.54
CA MET A 27 -5.80 11.05 -11.93
C MET A 27 -4.83 10.05 -12.53
N ILE A 28 -5.03 9.72 -13.80
CA ILE A 28 -4.02 9.01 -14.60
C ILE A 28 -3.05 10.07 -15.13
N TRP A 29 -1.77 9.90 -14.80
CA TRP A 29 -0.69 10.80 -15.16
C TRP A 29 0.18 10.15 -16.23
N PRO A 30 0.24 10.71 -17.44
CA PRO A 30 1.08 10.15 -18.50
C PRO A 30 2.56 10.36 -18.12
N ALA A 31 3.27 9.28 -17.82
CA ALA A 31 4.69 9.26 -17.43
C ALA A 31 5.50 8.43 -18.45
N GLY A 32 5.69 9.00 -19.65
CA GLY A 32 6.42 8.34 -20.73
C GLY A 32 5.62 7.17 -21.33
N HIS A 33 6.12 5.94 -21.18
CA HIS A 33 5.46 4.71 -21.66
C HIS A 33 4.55 4.05 -20.62
N LEU A 34 4.49 4.58 -19.40
CA LEU A 34 3.67 4.07 -18.31
C LEU A 34 2.73 5.16 -17.81
N ASP A 35 1.52 4.75 -17.46
CA ASP A 35 0.54 5.59 -16.79
C ASP A 35 0.78 5.48 -15.28
N GLU A 36 1.04 6.61 -14.62
CA GLU A 36 1.13 6.70 -13.15
C GLU A 36 -0.19 7.19 -12.59
N GLU A 37 -0.76 6.49 -11.60
CA GLU A 37 -1.92 7.01 -10.89
C GLU A 37 -1.47 7.95 -9.76
N LYS A 38 -2.11 9.12 -9.65
CA LYS A 38 -1.88 10.10 -8.59
C LYS A 38 -3.20 10.48 -7.94
N CYS A 39 -3.32 10.28 -6.63
CA CYS A 39 -4.51 10.69 -5.88
C CYS A 39 -4.22 11.91 -5.02
N PHE A 40 -5.18 12.82 -4.92
CA PHE A 40 -5.09 14.03 -4.12
C PHE A 40 -6.30 14.09 -3.18
N LYS A 41 -6.05 14.30 -1.89
CA LYS A 41 -7.12 14.51 -0.92
C LYS A 41 -7.60 15.95 -1.04
N LEU A 42 -8.91 16.13 -1.26
CA LEU A 42 -9.52 17.44 -1.40
C LEU A 42 -9.62 18.12 -0.03
N LYS A 43 -9.27 19.42 0.02
CA LYS A 43 -9.42 20.25 1.21
C LYS A 43 -10.80 20.91 1.24
N ASP A 44 -11.21 21.39 2.40
CA ASP A 44 -12.49 22.12 2.56
C ASP A 44 -12.60 23.31 1.60
N ASP A 45 -11.51 24.06 1.38
CA ASP A 45 -11.46 25.17 0.41
C ASP A 45 -11.72 24.71 -1.03
N ASP A 46 -11.23 23.51 -1.41
CA ASP A 46 -11.48 22.94 -2.73
C ASP A 46 -12.95 22.52 -2.86
N LEU A 47 -13.54 21.98 -1.79
CA LEU A 47 -14.94 21.57 -1.76
C LEU A 47 -15.92 22.76 -1.81
N ILE A 48 -15.53 23.89 -1.21
CA ILE A 48 -16.30 25.15 -1.29
C ILE A 48 -16.22 25.74 -2.70
N LYS A 49 -15.04 25.68 -3.33
CA LYS A 49 -14.79 26.30 -4.64
C LYS A 49 -15.29 25.47 -5.82
N TYR A 50 -15.32 24.15 -5.68
CA TYR A 50 -15.73 23.21 -6.73
C TYR A 50 -16.87 22.34 -6.20
N SER A 51 -18.04 22.96 -6.01
CA SER A 51 -19.18 22.35 -5.30
C SER A 51 -19.94 21.30 -6.11
N ASP A 52 -19.69 21.18 -7.42
CA ASP A 52 -20.29 20.15 -8.28
C ASP A 52 -19.27 19.36 -9.10
N TYR A 53 -19.69 18.23 -9.66
CA TYR A 53 -18.82 17.31 -10.40
C TYR A 53 -18.25 17.93 -11.69
N HIS A 54 -18.92 18.90 -12.30
CA HIS A 54 -18.46 19.58 -13.51
C HIS A 54 -17.31 20.53 -13.17
N ASP A 55 -17.41 21.22 -12.03
CA ASP A 55 -16.36 22.06 -11.47
C ASP A 55 -15.14 21.24 -11.04
N MET A 56 -15.33 20.00 -10.56
CA MET A 56 -14.22 19.12 -10.22
C MET A 56 -13.37 18.67 -11.43
N VAL A 57 -13.91 18.70 -12.66
CA VAL A 57 -13.10 18.55 -13.90
C VAL A 57 -12.11 19.71 -14.02
N SER A 58 -12.54 20.92 -13.69
CA SER A 58 -11.69 22.11 -13.70
C SER A 58 -10.61 22.03 -12.63
N LEU A 59 -10.93 21.51 -11.45
CA LEU A 59 -9.94 21.22 -10.41
C LEU A 59 -8.91 20.19 -10.87
N ALA A 60 -9.32 19.08 -11.48
CA ALA A 60 -8.40 18.08 -12.03
C ALA A 60 -7.41 18.70 -13.02
N LYS A 61 -7.91 19.54 -13.93
CA LYS A 61 -7.07 20.27 -14.90
C LYS A 61 -6.13 21.25 -14.20
N GLN A 62 -6.57 21.93 -13.13
CA GLN A 62 -5.72 22.83 -12.34
C GLN A 62 -4.61 22.09 -11.60
N ILE A 63 -4.92 20.93 -11.00
CA ILE A 63 -3.94 20.05 -10.36
C ILE A 63 -2.90 19.62 -11.39
N ARG A 64 -3.34 19.17 -12.57
CA ARG A 64 -2.42 18.77 -13.65
C ARG A 64 -1.51 19.92 -14.10
N ALA A 65 -2.07 21.10 -14.33
CA ALA A 65 -1.31 22.26 -14.77
C ALA A 65 -0.37 22.83 -13.69
N ASN A 66 -0.68 22.61 -12.40
CA ASN A 66 0.03 23.21 -11.28
C ASN A 66 0.50 22.17 -10.26
N TYR A 67 0.97 21.01 -10.72
CA TYR A 67 1.32 19.87 -9.87
C TYR A 67 2.18 20.25 -8.65
N ALA A 68 3.18 21.11 -8.83
CA ALA A 68 4.06 21.55 -7.74
C ALA A 68 3.30 22.18 -6.55
N LEU A 69 2.18 22.87 -6.80
CA LEU A 69 1.33 23.47 -5.76
C LEU A 69 0.48 22.43 -5.03
N TYR A 70 0.09 21.36 -5.72
CA TYR A 70 -0.80 20.31 -5.21
C TYR A 70 -0.07 19.08 -4.70
N LYS A 71 1.24 18.93 -4.98
CA LYS A 71 2.06 17.78 -4.58
C LYS A 71 1.98 17.48 -3.08
N ALA A 72 1.87 18.50 -2.22
CA ALA A 72 1.72 18.31 -0.77
C ALA A 72 0.39 17.65 -0.35
N GLN A 73 -0.60 17.66 -1.24
CA GLN A 73 -1.94 17.08 -1.08
C GLN A 73 -2.04 15.69 -1.71
N GLU A 74 -0.99 15.26 -2.43
CA GLU A 74 -0.91 13.92 -2.99
C GLU A 74 -0.90 12.90 -1.85
N VAL A 75 -1.76 11.91 -2.02
CA VAL A 75 -1.92 10.79 -1.10
C VAL A 75 -1.69 9.50 -1.89
N PRO A 76 -1.23 8.44 -1.22
CA PRO A 76 -1.14 7.12 -1.84
C PRO A 76 -2.45 6.76 -2.52
N VAL A 77 -2.35 6.20 -3.73
CA VAL A 77 -3.51 5.86 -4.55
C VAL A 77 -4.40 4.87 -3.80
N MET A 78 -5.65 5.26 -3.58
CA MET A 78 -6.69 4.40 -3.04
C MET A 78 -7.23 3.49 -4.15
N GLN A 79 -6.41 2.55 -4.62
CA GLN A 79 -6.95 1.44 -5.41
C GLN A 79 -7.79 0.52 -4.50
N GLU A 80 -8.64 -0.31 -5.11
CA GLU A 80 -9.16 -1.51 -4.46
C GLU A 80 -7.99 -2.44 -4.13
N ALA A 81 -7.23 -2.10 -3.08
CA ALA A 81 -6.12 -2.90 -2.63
C ALA A 81 -6.66 -4.29 -2.29
N THR A 82 -6.02 -5.31 -2.81
CA THR A 82 -6.34 -6.71 -2.59
C THR A 82 -5.45 -7.28 -1.50
N ALA A 83 -5.78 -8.44 -0.97
CA ALA A 83 -4.89 -9.15 -0.04
C ALA A 83 -3.52 -9.43 -0.69
N GLN A 84 -3.52 -9.70 -2.00
CA GLN A 84 -2.31 -9.94 -2.77
C GLN A 84 -1.40 -8.71 -2.80
N ASP A 85 -1.94 -7.49 -2.95
CA ASP A 85 -1.12 -6.26 -3.00
C ASP A 85 -0.32 -6.02 -1.71
N TYR A 86 -0.90 -6.32 -0.55
CA TYR A 86 -0.18 -6.21 0.73
C TYR A 86 0.96 -7.22 0.83
N ILE A 87 0.73 -8.44 0.34
CA ILE A 87 1.71 -9.52 0.36
C ILE A 87 2.83 -9.21 -0.64
N ASP A 88 2.49 -8.77 -1.84
CA ASP A 88 3.45 -8.41 -2.88
C ASP A 88 4.34 -7.24 -2.44
N LYS A 89 3.79 -6.20 -1.79
CA LYS A 89 4.60 -5.13 -1.19
C LYS A 89 5.58 -5.64 -0.14
N ALA A 90 5.11 -6.50 0.78
CA ALA A 90 5.97 -7.10 1.79
C ALA A 90 7.09 -7.96 1.16
N LEU A 91 6.74 -8.75 0.14
CA LEU A 91 7.66 -9.64 -0.57
C LEU A 91 8.70 -8.85 -1.38
N SER A 92 8.29 -7.80 -2.10
CA SER A 92 9.18 -6.90 -2.83
C SER A 92 10.21 -6.26 -1.90
N MET A 93 9.76 -5.75 -0.74
CA MET A 93 10.69 -5.17 0.23
C MET A 93 11.58 -6.23 0.88
N ALA A 94 11.05 -7.41 1.21
CA ALA A 94 11.86 -8.50 1.75
C ALA A 94 12.98 -8.89 0.77
N ARG A 95 12.68 -8.97 -0.54
CA ARG A 95 13.68 -9.22 -1.59
C ARG A 95 14.70 -8.10 -1.71
N LYS A 96 14.26 -6.84 -1.69
CA LYS A 96 15.18 -5.68 -1.71
C LYS A 96 16.15 -5.70 -0.53
N ARG A 97 15.65 -5.95 0.68
CA ARG A 97 16.49 -6.02 1.88
C ARG A 97 17.39 -7.24 1.86
N HIS A 98 16.88 -8.39 1.41
CA HIS A 98 17.68 -9.60 1.27
C HIS A 98 18.87 -9.38 0.32
N GLN A 99 18.63 -8.75 -0.84
CA GLN A 99 19.69 -8.40 -1.78
C GLN A 99 20.74 -7.48 -1.14
N ALA A 100 20.32 -6.46 -0.40
CA ALA A 100 21.26 -5.56 0.28
C ALA A 100 22.12 -6.28 1.34
N ILE A 101 21.58 -7.33 1.97
CA ILE A 101 22.31 -8.15 2.95
C ILE A 101 23.29 -9.10 2.26
N SER A 102 22.89 -9.75 1.17
CA SER A 102 23.78 -10.67 0.44
C SER A 102 24.96 -9.94 -0.23
N GLU A 103 24.78 -8.67 -0.58
CA GLU A 103 25.85 -7.80 -1.09
C GLU A 103 26.77 -7.26 0.04
N ASN A 104 26.42 -7.46 1.32
CA ASN A 104 27.17 -6.98 2.47
C ASN A 104 27.73 -8.14 3.32
N PRO A 105 29.02 -8.53 3.13
CA PRO A 105 29.64 -9.61 3.90
C PRO A 105 29.61 -9.43 5.42
N ALA A 106 29.56 -8.20 5.93
CA ALA A 106 29.47 -7.93 7.36
C ALA A 106 28.08 -8.26 7.95
N ALA A 107 27.06 -8.40 7.10
CA ALA A 107 25.68 -8.70 7.48
C ALA A 107 25.27 -10.16 7.18
N ALA A 108 26.18 -11.01 6.71
CA ALA A 108 25.90 -12.38 6.29
C ALA A 108 25.18 -13.23 7.35
N ALA A 109 25.40 -12.96 8.65
CA ALA A 109 24.69 -13.65 9.74
C ALA A 109 23.16 -13.45 9.72
N LEU A 110 22.66 -12.41 9.05
CA LEU A 110 21.24 -12.09 8.92
C LEU A 110 20.59 -12.75 7.70
N GLU A 111 21.38 -13.23 6.73
CA GLU A 111 20.89 -13.80 5.47
C GLU A 111 19.83 -14.91 5.67
N PRO A 112 20.01 -15.90 6.58
CA PRO A 112 19.00 -16.96 6.77
C PRO A 112 17.64 -16.45 7.25
N MET A 113 17.61 -15.34 7.99
CA MET A 113 16.37 -14.72 8.42
C MET A 113 15.63 -14.09 7.24
N TYR A 114 16.35 -13.35 6.38
CA TYR A 114 15.76 -12.73 5.20
C TYR A 114 15.28 -13.78 4.19
N ASP A 115 16.04 -14.85 3.98
CA ASP A 115 15.60 -16.03 3.22
C ASP A 115 14.29 -16.58 3.76
N SER A 116 14.24 -16.82 5.08
CA SER A 116 13.03 -17.34 5.73
C SER A 116 11.82 -16.42 5.54
N ILE A 117 12.00 -15.10 5.61
CA ILE A 117 10.93 -14.13 5.37
C ILE A 117 10.44 -14.21 3.92
N VAL A 118 11.36 -14.23 2.94
CA VAL A 118 11.02 -14.31 1.51
C VAL A 118 10.28 -15.60 1.17
N GLU A 119 10.73 -16.74 1.69
CA GLU A 119 10.06 -18.04 1.50
C GLU A 119 8.65 -18.05 2.07
N GLN A 120 8.48 -17.54 3.29
CA GLN A 120 7.19 -17.50 3.96
C GLN A 120 6.19 -16.58 3.26
N LEU A 121 6.65 -15.40 2.81
CA LEU A 121 5.81 -14.47 2.03
C LEU A 121 5.47 -15.03 0.65
N SER A 122 6.40 -15.73 0.00
CA SER A 122 6.14 -16.41 -1.28
C SER A 122 5.09 -17.51 -1.11
N TYR A 123 5.18 -18.31 -0.04
CA TYR A 123 4.13 -19.29 0.30
C TYR A 123 2.78 -18.62 0.54
N LEU A 124 2.73 -17.54 1.33
CA LEU A 124 1.49 -16.81 1.62
C LEU A 124 0.87 -16.24 0.33
N ARG A 125 1.69 -15.70 -0.56
CA ARG A 125 1.28 -15.22 -1.88
C ARG A 125 0.63 -16.34 -2.69
N ASN A 126 1.27 -17.51 -2.75
CA ASN A 126 0.76 -18.66 -3.49
C ASN A 126 -0.57 -19.20 -2.93
N ILE A 127 -0.80 -19.08 -1.62
CA ILE A 127 -2.08 -19.43 -1.00
C ILE A 127 -3.19 -18.47 -1.46
N VAL A 128 -2.88 -17.18 -1.61
CA VAL A 128 -3.84 -16.14 -1.98
C VAL A 128 -4.13 -16.15 -3.48
N ASP A 129 -3.12 -16.40 -4.33
CA ASP A 129 -3.30 -16.51 -5.78
C ASP A 129 -3.86 -17.88 -6.21
N GLY A 130 -3.93 -18.85 -5.29
CA GLY A 130 -4.53 -20.17 -5.49
C GLY A 130 -3.58 -21.20 -6.11
N SER A 131 -2.32 -20.86 -6.35
CA SER A 131 -1.30 -21.81 -6.83
C SER A 131 -0.83 -22.80 -5.75
N GLU A 132 -1.01 -22.46 -4.47
CA GLU A 132 -0.82 -23.36 -3.33
C GLU A 132 -2.16 -23.63 -2.64
N SER A 133 -2.42 -24.90 -2.33
CA SER A 133 -3.66 -25.35 -1.69
C SER A 133 -3.43 -25.85 -0.26
N ASP A 134 -2.19 -26.24 0.08
CA ASP A 134 -1.84 -26.70 1.41
C ASP A 134 -1.76 -25.52 2.39
N LYS A 135 -2.84 -25.30 3.12
CA LYS A 135 -2.97 -24.28 4.17
C LYS A 135 -2.37 -24.68 5.52
N THR A 136 -1.82 -25.88 5.67
CA THR A 136 -1.33 -26.38 6.97
C THR A 136 -0.16 -25.57 7.51
N ARG A 137 0.63 -24.95 6.62
CA ARG A 137 1.79 -24.13 6.98
C ARG A 137 1.43 -22.70 7.38
N LEU A 138 0.20 -22.22 7.16
CA LEU A 138 -0.22 -20.86 7.57
C LEU A 138 -0.01 -20.60 9.07
N ARG A 139 -0.29 -21.59 9.92
CA ARG A 139 -0.09 -21.48 11.39
C ARG A 139 1.37 -21.53 11.82
N LYS A 140 2.28 -21.87 10.90
CA LYS A 140 3.72 -21.96 11.15
C LYS A 140 4.49 -20.74 10.65
N LEU A 141 3.80 -19.75 10.09
CA LEU A 141 4.43 -18.51 9.65
C LEU A 141 4.92 -17.71 10.86
N THR A 142 6.18 -17.31 10.83
CA THR A 142 6.91 -16.60 11.89
C THR A 142 7.42 -15.24 11.45
N PHE A 143 7.25 -14.82 10.20
CA PHE A 143 7.74 -13.51 9.74
C PHE A 143 7.15 -12.31 10.51
N GLY A 144 5.96 -12.45 11.10
CA GLY A 144 5.41 -11.45 12.02
C GLY A 144 6.21 -11.30 13.32
N LEU A 145 6.86 -12.37 13.79
CA LEU A 145 7.76 -12.33 14.94
C LEU A 145 9.07 -11.62 14.59
N TYR A 146 9.63 -11.89 13.40
CA TYR A 146 10.81 -11.17 12.90
C TYR A 146 10.50 -9.68 12.74
N ALA A 147 9.31 -9.32 12.25
CA ALA A 147 8.87 -7.93 12.14
C ALA A 147 9.03 -7.19 13.47
N VAL A 148 8.45 -7.71 14.54
CA VAL A 148 8.48 -7.06 15.86
C VAL A 148 9.90 -7.05 16.45
N ARG A 149 10.61 -8.17 16.40
CA ARG A 149 11.91 -8.28 17.09
C ARG A 149 13.03 -7.52 16.41
N GLU A 150 13.02 -7.46 15.09
CA GLU A 150 14.18 -7.02 14.31
C GLU A 150 13.94 -5.65 13.68
N PHE A 151 12.69 -5.33 13.30
CA PHE A 151 12.40 -4.18 12.42
C PHE A 151 11.57 -3.08 13.05
N GLU A 152 10.86 -3.33 14.16
CA GLU A 152 9.96 -2.34 14.79
C GLU A 152 10.64 -0.98 15.03
N THR A 153 11.91 -0.98 15.43
CA THR A 153 12.70 0.24 15.69
C THR A 153 13.78 0.53 14.65
N SER A 154 14.11 -0.42 13.77
CA SER A 154 15.27 -0.32 12.87
C SER A 154 14.88 -0.06 11.41
N ASP A 155 13.73 -0.56 10.96
CA ASP A 155 13.21 -0.41 9.60
C ASP A 155 11.68 -0.32 9.66
N GLU A 156 11.19 0.88 9.96
CA GLU A 156 9.77 1.13 10.19
C GLU A 156 8.90 0.74 8.99
N ILE A 157 9.33 1.06 7.76
CA ILE A 157 8.53 0.70 6.58
C ILE A 157 8.46 -0.81 6.40
N PHE A 158 9.57 -1.53 6.60
CA PHE A 158 9.59 -2.99 6.51
C PHE A 158 8.75 -3.67 7.59
N PHE A 159 8.85 -3.17 8.82
CA PHE A 159 7.96 -3.57 9.89
C PHE A 159 6.48 -3.43 9.51
N GLN A 160 6.07 -2.30 8.93
CA GLN A 160 4.68 -2.06 8.56
C GLN A 160 4.21 -2.99 7.44
N ARG A 161 5.02 -3.24 6.41
CA ARG A 161 4.62 -4.19 5.33
C ARG A 161 4.53 -5.62 5.84
N LEU A 162 5.47 -6.07 6.68
CA LEU A 162 5.42 -7.41 7.26
C LEU A 162 4.21 -7.60 8.18
N THR A 163 3.90 -6.61 9.01
CA THR A 163 2.75 -6.70 9.93
C THR A 163 1.41 -6.67 9.19
N ASP A 164 1.27 -5.86 8.14
CA ASP A 164 0.09 -5.86 7.27
C ASP A 164 -0.12 -7.21 6.58
N ALA A 165 0.95 -7.82 6.03
CA ALA A 165 0.88 -9.16 5.42
C ALA A 165 0.61 -10.25 6.46
N PHE A 166 1.20 -10.14 7.65
CA PHE A 166 0.99 -11.11 8.73
C PHE A 166 -0.45 -11.07 9.27
N TYR A 167 -1.06 -9.88 9.29
CA TYR A 167 -2.47 -9.74 9.63
C TYR A 167 -3.37 -10.53 8.69
N ILE A 168 -3.09 -10.50 7.38
CA ILE A 168 -3.80 -11.33 6.38
C ILE A 168 -3.57 -12.82 6.64
N ALA A 169 -2.31 -13.23 6.85
CA ALA A 169 -1.97 -14.62 7.16
C ALA A 169 -2.71 -15.15 8.40
N SER A 170 -2.81 -14.33 9.45
CA SER A 170 -3.47 -14.69 10.71
C SER A 170 -4.96 -14.99 10.50
N GLN A 171 -5.65 -14.20 9.67
CA GLN A 171 -7.06 -14.39 9.33
C GLN A 171 -7.25 -15.66 8.49
N LEU A 172 -6.41 -15.88 7.48
CA LEU A 172 -6.44 -17.09 6.66
C LEU A 172 -6.20 -18.36 7.49
N SER A 173 -5.24 -18.32 8.43
CA SER A 173 -4.92 -19.45 9.32
C SER A 173 -6.07 -19.81 10.29
N SER A 174 -6.95 -18.85 10.52
CA SER A 174 -8.12 -18.96 11.39
C SER A 174 -9.40 -19.27 10.61
N GLY A 175 -9.33 -19.42 9.28
CA GLY A 175 -10.49 -19.66 8.41
C GLY A 175 -11.44 -18.47 8.31
N LEU A 176 -10.97 -17.26 8.64
CA LEU A 176 -11.78 -16.04 8.61
C LEU A 176 -11.86 -15.48 7.19
N LYS A 177 -12.97 -14.78 6.91
CA LYS A 177 -13.03 -13.90 5.75
C LYS A 177 -11.99 -12.79 5.93
N VAL A 178 -11.09 -12.65 4.96
CA VAL A 178 -10.03 -11.63 5.00
C VAL A 178 -10.66 -10.24 5.00
N LYS A 179 -10.36 -9.48 6.06
CA LYS A 179 -10.47 -8.03 6.09
C LYS A 179 -9.08 -7.44 5.86
N LEU A 180 -8.99 -6.39 5.07
CA LEU A 180 -7.71 -5.78 4.73
C LEU A 180 -7.27 -4.79 5.81
N PRO A 181 -5.96 -4.53 5.96
CA PRO A 181 -5.45 -3.61 6.99
C PRO A 181 -6.14 -2.24 6.99
N HIS A 182 -6.39 -1.66 5.82
CA HIS A 182 -7.09 -0.37 5.68
C HIS A 182 -8.58 -0.41 6.04
N GLU A 183 -9.21 -1.59 6.02
CA GLU A 183 -10.63 -1.73 6.39
C GLU A 183 -10.85 -1.77 7.90
N VAL A 184 -9.80 -2.01 8.69
CA VAL A 184 -9.89 -2.22 10.14
C VAL A 184 -9.11 -1.19 10.96
N ASN A 185 -8.24 -0.41 10.32
CA ASN A 185 -7.42 0.60 10.99
C ASN A 185 -7.76 1.99 10.47
N ASP A 186 -8.50 2.77 11.26
CA ASP A 186 -8.91 4.14 10.92
C ASP A 186 -7.73 5.10 10.73
N LYS A 187 -6.55 4.75 11.26
CA LYS A 187 -5.31 5.53 11.09
C LYS A 187 -4.45 5.03 9.94
N TYR A 188 -4.90 4.02 9.18
CA TYR A 188 -4.13 3.43 8.08
C TYR A 188 -3.68 4.49 7.08
N MET A 189 -4.59 5.35 6.63
CA MET A 189 -4.27 6.38 5.64
C MET A 189 -3.26 7.41 6.15
N GLN A 190 -3.39 7.83 7.41
CA GLN A 190 -2.44 8.74 8.03
C GLN A 190 -1.05 8.10 8.15
N ARG A 191 -1.00 6.81 8.48
CA ARG A 191 0.23 6.02 8.52
C ARG A 191 0.88 5.93 7.14
N GLU A 192 0.13 5.56 6.10
CA GLU A 192 0.64 5.44 4.73
C GLU A 192 1.16 6.78 4.19
N GLN A 193 0.44 7.88 4.45
CA GLN A 193 0.91 9.22 4.08
C GLN A 193 2.23 9.59 4.78
N ARG A 194 2.38 9.24 6.07
CA ARG A 194 3.63 9.46 6.80
C ARG A 194 4.76 8.61 6.22
N LEU A 195 4.53 7.31 5.98
CA LEU A 195 5.53 6.40 5.42
C LEU A 195 5.96 6.85 4.02
N CYS A 196 5.03 7.28 3.17
CA CYS A 196 5.33 7.82 1.85
C CYS A 196 6.24 9.05 1.91
N LYS A 197 6.06 9.91 2.92
CA LYS A 197 6.89 11.10 3.11
C LYS A 197 8.28 10.76 3.66
N LEU A 198 8.36 9.79 4.58
CA LEU A 198 9.62 9.41 5.24
C LEU A 198 10.50 8.50 4.38
N TYR A 199 9.87 7.62 3.59
CA TYR A 199 10.55 6.53 2.86
C TYR A 199 10.12 6.47 1.39
N PRO A 200 10.25 7.56 0.61
CA PRO A 200 9.73 7.62 -0.76
C PRO A 200 10.32 6.53 -1.67
N ASP A 201 11.61 6.20 -1.52
CA ASP A 201 12.30 5.19 -2.34
C ASP A 201 11.91 3.75 -2.00
N ASP A 202 11.30 3.54 -0.83
CA ASP A 202 10.83 2.23 -0.38
C ASP A 202 9.30 2.09 -0.45
N PHE A 203 8.56 3.20 -0.50
CA PHE A 203 7.12 3.19 -0.42
C PHE A 203 6.42 2.60 -1.65
N TYR A 204 7.01 2.79 -2.83
CA TYR A 204 6.44 2.45 -4.14
C TYR A 204 7.02 1.17 -4.77
N ILE A 205 7.79 0.39 -4.02
CA ILE A 205 8.34 -0.90 -4.48
C ILE A 205 7.23 -1.96 -4.59
#